data_AF-A0A8V0XR89-F1
#
_entry.id   AF-A0A8V0XR89-F1
#
_cell.length_a   1.000
_cell.length_b   1.000
_cell.length_c   1.000
_cell.angle_alpha   90.00
_cell.angle_beta   90.00
_cell.angle_gamma   90.00
#
_symmetry.space_group_name_H-M   'P 1'
#
loop_
_entity.id
_entity.type
_entity.pdbx_description
1 polymer ?
#
loop_
_entity_poly.entity_id
_entity_poly.type
_entity_poly.pdbx_seq_one_letter_code
_entity_poly.pdbx_strand_id
1 'polypeptide(L)'
;MAGQHILPQALYQSNMLKAVKIRERTPEDLVKPPSGIIHHFRTMHRYTIEMFRMCQFCPQFRETLQKALTDQATQASLERQRKLNWCMEVRRLVPLKTNGKL
;
A
#
# COMPACT_ATOMS: atom_id res chain seq x y z
N MET A 1 22.35 -8.15 17.12
CA MET A 1 22.56 -8.22 15.65
C MET A 1 21.26 -7.81 14.99
N ALA A 2 21.20 -6.64 14.35
CA ALA A 2 20.00 -6.22 13.62
C ALA A 2 19.82 -7.17 12.44
N GLY A 3 18.82 -8.05 12.50
CA GLY A 3 18.56 -9.01 11.43
C GLY A 3 18.32 -8.27 10.13
N GLN A 4 19.17 -8.48 9.14
CA GLN A 4 18.95 -7.95 7.79
C GLN A 4 17.64 -8.52 7.27
N HIS A 5 16.62 -7.66 7.16
CA HIS A 5 15.38 -8.02 6.50
C HIS A 5 15.68 -8.28 5.02
N ILE A 6 15.53 -9.53 4.59
CA ILE A 6 15.81 -9.98 3.22
C ILE A 6 14.86 -9.30 2.21
N LEU A 7 13.63 -9.01 2.64
CA LEU A 7 12.63 -8.33 1.81
C LEU A 7 12.48 -6.85 2.20
N PRO A 8 12.27 -5.96 1.20
CA PRO A 8 11.91 -4.57 1.47
C PRO A 8 10.61 -4.48 2.28
N GLN A 9 10.53 -3.45 3.13
CA GLN A 9 9.40 -3.25 4.04
C GLN A 9 8.28 -2.39 3.43
N ALA A 10 8.52 -1.82 2.24
CA ALA A 10 7.54 -1.07 1.49
C ALA A 10 7.71 -1.29 -0.02
N LEU A 11 6.60 -1.23 -0.77
CA LEU A 11 6.61 -1.50 -2.22
C LEU A 11 7.58 -0.60 -3.00
N TYR A 12 7.67 0.67 -2.64
CA TYR A 12 8.52 1.66 -3.33
C TYR A 12 10.02 1.36 -3.20
N GLN A 13 10.43 0.60 -2.18
CA GLN A 13 11.83 0.23 -1.97
C GLN A 13 12.33 -0.82 -2.97
N SER A 14 11.42 -1.54 -3.63
CA SER A 14 11.78 -2.47 -4.71
C SER A 14 12.41 -1.77 -5.92
N ASN A 15 12.07 -0.50 -6.16
CA ASN A 15 12.65 0.31 -7.21
C ASN A 15 12.51 1.80 -6.86
N MET A 16 13.54 2.34 -6.20
CA MET A 16 13.54 3.72 -5.74
C MET A 16 13.52 4.73 -6.88
N LEU A 17 14.20 4.43 -8.01
CA LEU A 17 14.20 5.30 -9.19
C LEU A 17 12.79 5.46 -9.77
N LYS A 18 12.03 4.36 -9.88
CA LYS A 18 10.63 4.39 -10.32
C LYS A 18 9.77 5.17 -9.33
N ALA A 19 10.00 5.01 -8.02
CA ALA A 19 9.28 5.77 -7.00
C ALA A 19 9.55 7.27 -7.06
N VAL A 20 10.80 7.69 -7.34
CA VAL A 20 11.17 9.09 -7.57
C VAL A 20 10.41 9.64 -8.77
N LYS A 21 10.42 8.92 -9.90
CA LYS A 21 9.69 9.33 -11.12
C LYS A 21 8.19 9.53 -10.88
N ILE A 22 7.56 8.67 -10.06
CA ILE A 22 6.15 8.83 -9.69
C ILE A 22 5.96 10.12 -8.88
N ARG A 23 6.82 10.37 -7.88
CA ARG A 23 6.74 11.57 -7.04
C ARG A 23 6.97 12.86 -7.81
N GLU A 24 7.86 12.87 -8.80
CA GLU A 24 8.14 14.03 -9.66
C GLU A 24 6.95 14.36 -10.58
N ARG A 25 6.21 13.35 -11.04
CA ARG A 25 5.02 13.54 -11.89
C ARG A 25 3.80 14.08 -11.11
N THR A 26 3.68 13.74 -9.83
CA THR A 26 2.57 14.16 -8.97
C THR A 26 2.32 15.68 -8.97
N PRO A 27 3.30 16.57 -8.70
CA PRO A 27 3.07 18.01 -8.74
C PRO A 27 2.74 18.54 -10.13
N GLU A 28 3.22 17.92 -11.20
CA GLU A 28 2.91 18.31 -12.59
C GLU A 28 1.44 18.03 -12.96
N ASP A 29 0.82 17.04 -12.33
CA ASP A 29 -0.58 16.67 -12.55
C ASP A 29 -1.56 17.53 -11.73
N LEU A 30 -1.06 18.38 -10.82
CA LEU A 30 -1.88 19.25 -9.98
C LEU A 30 -2.38 20.48 -10.75
N VAL A 31 -3.70 20.62 -10.83
CA VAL A 31 -4.36 21.78 -11.42
C VAL A 31 -4.65 22.82 -10.34
N LYS A 32 -4.29 24.07 -10.60
CA LYS A 32 -4.59 25.24 -9.75
C LYS A 32 -5.52 26.21 -10.49
N PRO A 33 -6.85 26.05 -10.36
CA PRO A 33 -7.80 26.90 -11.09
C PRO A 33 -7.75 28.35 -10.59
N PRO A 34 -7.95 29.34 -11.47
CA PRO A 34 -8.00 30.75 -11.07
C PRO A 34 -9.30 31.13 -10.34
N SER A 35 -10.34 30.30 -10.43
CA SER A 35 -11.72 30.60 -10.03
C SER A 35 -12.08 30.22 -8.57
N GLY A 36 -11.11 30.06 -7.69
CA GLY A 36 -11.34 29.68 -6.29
C GLY A 36 -11.74 28.22 -6.07
N ILE A 37 -11.81 27.41 -7.14
CA ILE A 37 -11.98 25.95 -7.04
C ILE A 37 -10.74 25.34 -6.39
N ILE A 38 -10.94 24.37 -5.48
CA ILE A 38 -9.85 23.65 -4.82
C ILE A 38 -8.90 23.00 -5.84
N HIS A 39 -7.61 23.03 -5.53
CA HIS A 39 -6.61 22.33 -6.32
C HIS A 39 -6.93 20.84 -6.40
N HIS A 40 -6.79 20.25 -7.58
CA HIS A 40 -7.13 18.86 -7.82
C HIS A 40 -6.17 18.21 -8.81
N PHE A 41 -6.07 16.89 -8.78
CA PHE A 41 -5.31 16.12 -9.75
C PHE A 41 -6.05 16.03 -11.08
N ARG A 42 -5.36 16.23 -12.20
CA ARG A 42 -5.94 16.08 -13.54
C ARG A 42 -6.20 14.61 -13.87
N THR A 43 -5.24 13.72 -13.61
CA THR A 43 -5.30 12.31 -14.04
C THR A 43 -4.88 11.30 -12.99
N MET A 44 -3.95 11.63 -12.09
CA MET A 44 -3.31 10.67 -11.21
C MET A 44 -4.23 10.09 -10.13
N HIS A 45 -5.33 10.77 -9.80
CA HIS A 45 -6.38 10.28 -8.89
C HIS A 45 -7.10 9.02 -9.40
N ARG A 46 -6.94 8.67 -10.69
CA ARG A 46 -7.59 7.51 -11.32
C ARG A 46 -6.79 6.22 -11.17
N TYR A 47 -5.53 6.30 -10.72
CA TYR A 47 -4.71 5.11 -10.53
C TYR A 47 -5.11 4.36 -9.25
N THR A 48 -5.19 3.02 -9.36
CA THR A 48 -5.46 2.12 -8.23
C THR A 48 -4.41 1.02 -8.20
N ILE A 49 -4.00 0.62 -7.00
CA ILE A 49 -3.00 -0.44 -6.78
C ILE A 49 -3.69 -1.68 -6.23
N GLU A 50 -3.52 -2.82 -6.90
CA GLU A 50 -3.87 -4.13 -6.36
C GLU A 50 -2.61 -4.86 -5.88
N MET A 51 -2.73 -5.56 -4.75
CA MET A 51 -1.66 -6.43 -4.27
C MET A 51 -1.58 -7.72 -5.09
N PHE A 52 -0.36 -8.16 -5.37
CA PHE A 52 -0.13 -9.46 -6.01
C PHE A 52 -0.61 -10.60 -5.13
N ARG A 53 -1.06 -11.70 -5.75
CA ARG A 53 -1.47 -12.91 -5.02
C ARG A 53 -0.28 -13.46 -4.23
N MET A 54 -0.50 -13.95 -3.01
CA MET A 54 0.53 -14.62 -2.20
C MET A 54 0.25 -16.12 -1.99
N CYS A 55 -0.86 -16.64 -2.53
CA CYS A 55 -1.32 -18.02 -2.33
C CYS A 55 -0.43 -19.07 -3.01
N GLN A 56 0.31 -18.67 -4.05
CA GLN A 56 1.25 -19.51 -4.78
C GLN A 56 2.55 -19.82 -4.01
N PHE A 57 2.84 -19.07 -2.95
CA PHE A 57 4.02 -19.27 -2.14
C PHE A 57 3.75 -20.24 -0.97
N CYS A 58 4.80 -20.94 -0.53
CA CYS A 58 4.74 -21.80 0.65
C CYS A 58 4.40 -20.97 1.91
N PRO A 59 3.80 -21.59 2.94
CA PRO A 59 3.32 -20.86 4.13
C PRO A 59 4.41 -20.01 4.80
N GLN A 60 5.62 -20.54 4.96
CA GLN A 60 6.74 -19.83 5.60
C GLN A 60 7.16 -18.57 4.82
N PHE A 61 7.21 -18.64 3.48
CA PHE A 61 7.55 -17.48 2.67
C PHE A 61 6.40 -16.47 2.59
N ARG A 62 5.15 -16.95 2.56
CA ARG A 62 3.96 -16.11 2.64
C ARG A 62 3.95 -15.27 3.92
N GLU A 63 4.25 -15.85 5.06
CA GLU A 63 4.40 -15.10 6.31
C GLU A 63 5.49 -14.04 6.23
N THR A 64 6.62 -14.37 5.58
CA THR A 64 7.72 -13.41 5.41
C THR A 64 7.29 -12.21 4.57
N LEU A 65 6.59 -12.45 3.45
CA LEU A 65 6.01 -11.41 2.59
C LEU A 65 4.98 -10.55 3.33
N GLN A 66 4.08 -11.19 4.08
CA GLN A 66 3.07 -10.51 4.89
C GLN A 66 3.73 -9.65 5.97
N LYS A 67 4.67 -10.21 6.74
CA LYS A 67 5.43 -9.50 7.77
C LYS A 67 6.21 -8.32 7.17
N ALA A 68 6.71 -8.42 5.95
CA ALA A 68 7.44 -7.34 5.30
C ALA A 68 6.52 -6.19 4.86
N LEU A 69 5.43 -6.49 4.13
CA LEU A 69 4.66 -5.50 3.38
C LEU A 69 3.35 -5.04 4.05
N THR A 70 2.75 -5.84 4.92
CA THR A 70 1.42 -5.57 5.49
C THR A 70 1.47 -5.18 6.97
N ASP A 71 0.50 -4.37 7.40
CA ASP A 71 0.32 -4.01 8.80
C ASP A 71 -0.56 -5.05 9.51
N GLN A 72 0.10 -6.07 10.07
CA GLN A 72 -0.55 -7.18 10.75
C GLN A 72 -1.40 -6.75 11.96
N ALA A 73 -0.98 -5.71 12.68
CA ALA A 73 -1.71 -5.23 13.85
C ALA A 73 -3.04 -4.60 13.45
N THR A 74 -3.02 -3.73 12.43
CA THR A 74 -4.24 -3.10 11.90
C THR A 74 -5.15 -4.13 11.25
N GLN A 75 -4.59 -5.08 10.48
CA GLN A 75 -5.36 -6.16 9.87
C GLN A 75 -6.11 -6.98 10.93
N ALA A 76 -5.38 -7.50 11.93
CA ALA A 76 -5.97 -8.33 12.97
C ALA A 76 -7.01 -7.59 13.81
N SER A 77 -6.78 -6.31 14.12
CA SER A 77 -7.73 -5.48 14.88
C SER A 77 -9.05 -5.29 14.12
N LEU A 78 -8.99 -4.94 12.83
CA LEU A 78 -10.19 -4.69 12.02
C LEU A 78 -10.95 -5.98 11.68
N GLU A 79 -10.24 -7.08 11.40
CA GLU A 79 -10.87 -8.38 11.15
C GLU A 79 -11.56 -8.90 12.42
N ARG A 80 -10.93 -8.77 13.61
CA ARG A 80 -11.55 -9.14 14.90
C ARG A 80 -12.82 -8.36 15.20
N GLN A 81 -12.86 -7.08 14.84
CA GLN A 81 -14.05 -6.23 14.98
C GLN A 81 -15.09 -6.44 13.87
N ARG A 82 -14.88 -7.41 12.96
CA ARG A 82 -15.70 -7.63 11.76
C ARG A 82 -15.88 -6.38 10.89
N LYS A 83 -14.90 -5.48 10.88
CA LYS A 83 -14.89 -4.26 10.04
C LYS A 83 -14.13 -4.45 8.73
N LEU A 84 -13.24 -5.44 8.67
CA LEU A 84 -12.46 -5.80 7.49
C LEU A 84 -12.68 -7.27 7.16
N ASN A 85 -12.83 -7.58 5.86
CA ASN A 85 -12.93 -8.96 5.33
C ASN A 85 -13.99 -9.84 6.01
N TRP A 86 -15.09 -9.24 6.49
CA TRP A 86 -16.17 -9.96 7.16
C TRP A 86 -17.15 -10.63 6.19
N CYS A 87 -17.31 -10.06 4.99
CA CYS A 87 -18.14 -10.61 3.93
C CYS A 87 -17.32 -11.62 3.10
N MET A 88 -17.82 -12.85 3.01
CA MET A 88 -17.15 -13.97 2.34
C MET A 88 -17.26 -13.91 0.80
N GLU A 89 -18.19 -13.10 0.28
CA GLU A 89 -18.49 -13.03 -1.16
C GLU A 89 -17.59 -12.03 -1.91
N VAL A 90 -16.88 -11.16 -1.18
CA VAL A 90 -16.07 -10.10 -1.76
C VAL A 90 -14.57 -10.38 -1.65
N ARG A 91 -13.78 -9.76 -2.55
CA ARG A 91 -12.31 -9.88 -2.53
C ARG A 91 -11.76 -9.32 -1.21
N ARG A 92 -10.78 -10.02 -0.64
CA ARG A 92 -10.09 -9.58 0.58
C ARG A 92 -9.23 -8.36 0.32
N LEU A 93 -9.25 -7.45 1.28
CA LEU A 93 -8.37 -6.28 1.35
C LEU A 93 -7.29 -6.51 2.40
N VAL A 94 -6.10 -5.95 2.16
CA VAL A 94 -4.95 -6.06 3.05
C VAL A 94 -4.35 -4.66 3.30
N PRO A 95 -4.15 -4.25 4.57
CA PRO A 95 -3.52 -2.97 4.86
C PRO A 95 -2.00 -3.05 4.64
N LEU A 96 -1.47 -2.14 3.84
CA LEU A 96 -0.02 -1.97 3.67
C LEU A 96 0.58 -1.20 4.85
N LYS A 97 1.85 -1.48 5.16
CA LYS A 97 2.60 -0.65 6.11
C LYS A 97 2.68 0.78 5.59
N THR A 98 2.42 1.73 6.49
CA THR A 98 2.49 3.16 6.23
C THR A 98 3.39 3.81 7.27
N ASN A 99 4.17 4.81 6.86
CA ASN A 99 5.08 5.52 7.77
C ASN A 99 4.27 6.33 8.80
N GLY A 100 4.74 6.33 10.07
CA GLY A 100 4.20 7.17 11.13
C GLY A 100 2.78 6.82 11.54
N LYS A 101 2.54 5.61 12.08
CA LYS A 101 1.29 5.33 12.81
C LYS A 101 1.02 6.50 13.75
N LEU A 102 -0.13 7.17 13.55
CA LEU A 102 -0.69 8.17 14.47
C LEU A 102 -0.81 7.57 15.87
#